data_AF-A0A9X2XGY3-F1
#
_entry.id   AF-A0A9X2XGY3-F1
#
_cell.length_a   1.000
_cell.length_b   1.000
_cell.length_c   1.000
_cell.angle_alpha   90.00
_cell.angle_beta   90.00
_cell.angle_gamma   90.00
#
_symmetry.space_group_name_H-M   'P 1'
#
loop_
_entity.id
_entity.type
_entity.pdbx_description
1 polymer ?
#
loop_
_entity_poly.entity_id
_entity_poly.type
_entity_poly.pdbx_seq_one_letter_code
_entity_poly.pdbx_strand_id
1 'polypeptide(L)'
;MSIFQAERMNFCRLAISTEIREELKRTRLVEKTDPMEGFIDIFPSFPLVKPKETTQLINELSSIVFPHKQKDSFSSNDWSDLSHVATAIQHDLAGLITNDAAILSAAPQIKIKYGIEIISTAAFELNDVTPSNKSSHYTSNNSTLNLLEIKRENDQEVHKLLSNLRLTGSTIASGWIPTVEQEKIAMRRAVWNQNELIGYLTWSSRSTSGATTARLAVDEKNPHALHAARILLIYLLEQLLPHGPTQVNLELPSHQSHSREIAVGFGFKGTSSMHCLTKLVLGQVITQKNWSYTRDTLSMKSGLKLPAKPPTFSKEEQYIQILTPSGNREHVSLEILESSLSPALFCLPGRPAVITPVQRSFSEPLLGHSLQGSFLPFSTASLFQDRHYVSSSNTLKHFKTGTLIFFYESTKQKGRCELVAIARVRQAYLKPTESLDNKTLEQSVLDTGSLSSIGKSKMKTITVFDNIFPLPNPVPLKFLQEIGCGKPTDLITTKPISDYQLEKILQQAFQK
;
A
#
# COMPACT_ATOMS: atom_id res chain seq x y z
N MET A 1 5.39 -17.16 -11.63
CA MET A 1 4.33 -17.74 -12.49
C MET A 1 4.92 -17.94 -13.88
N SER A 2 4.52 -18.96 -14.65
CA SER A 2 4.95 -19.04 -16.06
C SER A 2 4.10 -18.14 -16.95
N ILE A 3 4.70 -17.57 -18.00
CA ILE A 3 4.05 -16.64 -18.94
C ILE A 3 2.71 -17.17 -19.52
N PHE A 4 2.65 -18.47 -19.81
CA PHE A 4 1.45 -19.13 -20.36
C PHE A 4 0.32 -19.30 -19.33
N GLN A 5 0.65 -19.34 -18.03
CA GLN A 5 -0.38 -19.29 -16.99
C GLN A 5 -0.99 -17.88 -16.89
N ALA A 6 -0.20 -16.84 -17.17
CA ALA A 6 -0.71 -15.47 -17.16
C ALA A 6 -1.74 -15.23 -18.28
N GLU A 7 -1.53 -15.82 -19.45
CA GLU A 7 -2.47 -15.73 -20.57
C GLU A 7 -3.78 -16.46 -20.32
N ARG A 8 -3.73 -17.69 -19.81
CA ARG A 8 -4.93 -18.49 -19.48
C ARG A 8 -5.83 -17.82 -18.44
N MET A 9 -5.26 -17.00 -17.58
CA MET A 9 -5.98 -16.23 -16.56
C MET A 9 -6.47 -14.86 -17.07
N ASN A 10 -6.38 -14.61 -18.38
CA ASN A 10 -6.71 -13.33 -19.04
C ASN A 10 -5.92 -12.12 -18.51
N PHE A 11 -4.73 -12.32 -17.91
CA PHE A 11 -3.89 -11.20 -17.46
C PHE A 11 -3.18 -10.48 -18.60
N CYS A 12 -2.83 -11.21 -19.65
CA CYS A 12 -2.32 -10.69 -20.90
C CYS A 12 -2.87 -11.54 -22.04
N ARG A 13 -2.91 -10.97 -23.25
CA ARG A 13 -3.13 -11.76 -24.46
C ARG A 13 -1.78 -11.96 -25.10
N LEU A 14 -1.37 -13.21 -25.26
CA LEU A 14 -0.11 -13.52 -25.93
C LEU A 14 -0.35 -13.65 -27.42
N ALA A 15 0.62 -13.18 -28.18
CA ALA A 15 0.78 -13.47 -29.58
C ALA A 15 2.18 -14.00 -29.77
N ILE A 16 2.36 -14.88 -30.75
CA ILE A 16 3.64 -15.52 -30.97
C ILE A 16 4.23 -15.07 -32.31
N SER A 17 5.54 -14.86 -32.32
CA SER A 17 6.26 -14.55 -33.54
C SER A 17 6.14 -15.68 -34.56
N THR A 18 6.10 -15.32 -35.84
CA THR A 18 6.12 -16.30 -36.94
C THR A 18 7.41 -17.12 -36.98
N GLU A 19 8.50 -16.61 -36.40
CA GLU A 19 9.81 -17.27 -36.35
C GLU A 19 9.83 -18.52 -35.45
N ILE A 20 9.06 -18.54 -34.35
CA ILE A 20 9.02 -19.70 -33.45
C ILE A 20 8.59 -20.96 -34.19
N ARG A 21 7.72 -20.79 -35.20
CA ARG A 21 7.13 -21.89 -35.96
C ARG A 21 8.18 -22.50 -36.89
N GLU A 22 9.06 -21.68 -37.44
CA GLU A 22 10.17 -22.16 -38.25
C GLU A 22 11.25 -22.80 -37.38
N GLU A 23 11.51 -22.23 -36.19
CA GLU A 23 12.48 -22.76 -35.26
C GLU A 23 12.08 -24.14 -34.72
N LEU A 24 10.83 -24.33 -34.28
CA LEU A 24 10.34 -25.63 -33.80
C LEU A 24 10.29 -26.71 -34.88
N LYS A 25 10.02 -26.31 -36.13
CA LYS A 25 10.15 -27.23 -37.27
C LYS A 25 11.60 -27.66 -37.49
N ARG A 26 12.56 -26.78 -37.22
CA ARG A 26 14.00 -27.03 -37.37
C ARG A 26 14.57 -27.92 -36.25
N THR A 27 14.10 -27.77 -35.01
CA THR A 27 14.58 -28.55 -33.84
C THR A 27 13.86 -29.90 -33.65
N ARG A 28 12.95 -30.27 -34.56
CA ARG A 28 12.21 -31.53 -34.47
C ARG A 28 13.11 -32.76 -34.59
N LEU A 29 13.04 -33.65 -33.60
CA LEU A 29 13.51 -35.03 -33.71
C LEU A 29 12.44 -35.86 -34.46
N VAL A 30 12.86 -36.57 -35.50
CA VAL A 30 12.00 -37.17 -36.55
C VAL A 30 10.91 -38.12 -36.02
N GLU A 31 11.01 -38.63 -34.80
CA GLU A 31 10.13 -39.69 -34.26
C GLU A 31 9.17 -39.27 -33.13
N LYS A 32 9.09 -37.97 -32.76
CA LYS A 32 8.09 -37.49 -31.79
C LYS A 32 7.34 -36.26 -32.28
N THR A 33 6.04 -36.20 -31.98
CA THR A 33 5.25 -34.97 -32.01
C THR A 33 5.66 -34.11 -30.82
N ASP A 34 6.08 -32.87 -31.08
CA ASP A 34 6.39 -31.91 -30.02
C ASP A 34 5.06 -31.33 -29.48
N PRO A 35 4.71 -31.52 -28.19
CA PRO A 35 3.51 -30.94 -27.60
C PRO A 35 3.41 -29.41 -27.76
N MET A 36 4.56 -28.72 -27.95
CA MET A 36 4.61 -27.28 -28.16
C MET A 36 4.06 -26.85 -29.52
N GLU A 37 4.11 -27.72 -30.53
CA GLU A 37 3.64 -27.42 -31.89
C GLU A 37 2.12 -27.21 -31.91
N GLY A 38 1.36 -28.14 -31.30
CA GLY A 38 -0.09 -27.99 -31.15
C GLY A 38 -0.49 -26.87 -30.19
N PHE A 39 0.41 -26.43 -29.31
CA PHE A 39 0.16 -25.35 -28.36
C PHE A 39 0.31 -23.96 -29.01
N ILE A 40 1.25 -23.79 -29.95
CA ILE A 40 1.48 -22.53 -30.64
C ILE A 40 0.38 -22.20 -31.64
N ASP A 41 -0.26 -23.21 -32.22
CA ASP A 41 -1.39 -23.02 -33.13
C ASP A 41 -2.65 -22.42 -32.47
N ILE A 42 -2.67 -22.34 -31.13
CA ILE A 42 -3.73 -21.68 -30.37
C ILE A 42 -3.57 -20.16 -30.39
N PHE A 43 -2.34 -19.64 -30.57
CA PHE A 43 -2.04 -18.22 -30.44
C PHE A 43 -2.07 -17.48 -31.78
N PRO A 44 -2.52 -16.21 -31.79
CA PRO A 44 -2.40 -15.37 -32.98
C PRO A 44 -0.93 -15.09 -33.28
N SER A 45 -0.58 -15.05 -34.57
CA SER A 45 0.76 -14.72 -35.06
C SER A 45 0.73 -13.47 -35.92
N PHE A 46 1.66 -12.54 -35.68
CA PHE A 46 1.79 -11.31 -36.46
C PHE A 46 3.01 -11.40 -37.41
N PRO A 47 2.83 -11.21 -38.73
CA PRO A 47 3.95 -11.18 -39.68
C PRO A 47 4.59 -9.79 -39.74
N LEU A 48 5.89 -9.68 -40.05
CA LEU A 48 6.47 -8.37 -40.37
C LEU A 48 5.83 -7.78 -41.63
N VAL A 49 5.53 -6.48 -41.58
CA VAL A 49 4.98 -5.73 -42.72
C VAL A 49 6.13 -5.37 -43.69
N LYS A 50 5.78 -5.03 -44.94
CA LYS A 50 6.64 -4.90 -46.15
C LYS A 50 8.11 -4.43 -45.94
N PRO A 51 9.06 -4.88 -46.79
CA PRO A 51 10.50 -4.72 -46.54
C PRO A 51 11.04 -3.28 -46.40
N LYS A 52 10.45 -2.31 -47.11
CA LYS A 52 11.01 -0.94 -47.20
C LYS A 52 10.86 -0.13 -45.91
N GLU A 53 9.72 -0.20 -45.24
CA GLU A 53 9.44 0.51 -43.98
C GLU A 53 10.15 -0.18 -42.80
N THR A 54 10.20 -1.51 -42.85
CA THR A 54 10.91 -2.37 -41.89
C THR A 54 12.41 -2.06 -41.85
N THR A 55 13.04 -1.74 -42.99
CA THR A 55 14.48 -1.45 -43.05
C THR A 55 14.84 -0.17 -42.30
N GLN A 56 14.02 0.88 -42.37
CA GLN A 56 14.26 2.14 -41.64
C GLN A 56 14.07 1.95 -40.13
N LEU A 57 12.99 1.28 -39.73
CA LEU A 57 12.71 1.02 -38.32
C LEU A 57 13.80 0.16 -37.67
N ILE A 58 14.24 -0.91 -38.33
CA ILE A 58 15.32 -1.76 -37.82
C ILE A 58 16.64 -0.99 -37.72
N ASN A 59 16.92 -0.06 -38.65
CA ASN A 59 18.10 0.79 -38.56
C ASN A 59 18.07 1.70 -37.33
N GLU A 60 16.92 2.27 -37.00
CA GLU A 60 16.76 3.09 -35.79
C GLU A 60 16.89 2.24 -34.53
N LEU A 61 16.21 1.10 -34.47
CA LEU A 61 16.28 0.17 -33.34
C LEU A 61 17.70 -0.36 -33.11
N SER A 62 18.45 -0.64 -34.18
CA SER A 62 19.84 -1.10 -34.07
C SER A 62 20.73 -0.10 -33.34
N SER A 63 20.49 1.20 -33.52
CA SER A 63 21.26 2.27 -32.89
C SER A 63 20.91 2.44 -31.41
N ILE A 64 19.70 2.02 -31.03
CA ILE A 64 19.17 2.11 -29.66
C ILE A 64 19.56 0.86 -28.85
N VAL A 65 19.38 -0.33 -29.42
CA VAL A 65 19.62 -1.62 -28.74
C VAL A 65 21.10 -1.99 -28.74
N PHE A 66 21.83 -1.70 -29.82
CA PHE A 66 23.24 -2.08 -29.99
C PHE A 66 24.13 -0.87 -30.35
N PRO A 67 24.26 0.14 -29.48
CA PRO A 67 25.00 1.38 -29.78
C PRO A 67 26.50 1.15 -30.06
N HIS A 68 27.06 0.02 -29.62
CA HIS A 68 28.49 -0.29 -29.73
C HIS A 68 28.83 -1.36 -30.80
N LYS A 69 27.84 -1.96 -31.49
CA LYS A 69 28.09 -2.94 -32.56
C LYS A 69 27.89 -2.29 -33.94
N GLN A 70 28.79 -2.56 -34.87
CA GLN A 70 28.61 -2.19 -36.28
C GLN A 70 27.70 -3.21 -36.98
N LYS A 71 26.86 -2.79 -37.93
CA LYS A 71 25.87 -3.66 -38.60
C LYS A 71 26.47 -4.89 -39.26
N ASP A 72 27.69 -4.77 -39.77
CA ASP A 72 28.41 -5.88 -40.43
C ASP A 72 28.86 -6.98 -39.45
N SER A 73 28.71 -6.74 -38.14
CA SER A 73 29.01 -7.69 -37.06
C SER A 73 27.77 -8.33 -36.42
N PHE A 74 26.56 -8.04 -36.94
CA PHE A 74 25.32 -8.57 -36.38
C PHE A 74 25.18 -10.06 -36.72
N SER A 75 24.94 -10.85 -35.68
CA SER A 75 24.58 -12.25 -35.83
C SER A 75 23.16 -12.41 -36.37
N SER A 76 22.80 -13.59 -36.86
CA SER A 76 21.43 -13.92 -37.23
C SER A 76 20.43 -13.66 -36.09
N ASN A 77 20.86 -13.87 -34.85
CA ASN A 77 20.04 -13.66 -33.66
C ASN A 77 19.81 -12.17 -33.38
N ASP A 78 20.84 -11.32 -33.54
CA ASP A 78 20.71 -9.86 -33.38
C ASP A 78 19.66 -9.30 -34.37
N TRP A 79 19.60 -9.83 -35.60
CA TRP A 79 18.59 -9.45 -36.59
C TRP A 79 17.18 -9.96 -36.27
N SER A 80 17.06 -11.18 -35.75
CA SER A 80 15.79 -11.76 -35.28
C SER A 80 15.20 -10.94 -34.13
N ASP A 81 16.03 -10.63 -33.13
CA ASP A 81 15.64 -9.84 -31.95
C ASP A 81 15.11 -8.45 -32.33
N LEU A 82 15.83 -7.74 -33.21
CA LEU A 82 15.37 -6.45 -33.74
C LEU A 82 14.08 -6.58 -34.53
N SER A 83 13.89 -7.69 -35.24
CA SER A 83 12.68 -7.96 -36.01
C SER A 83 11.47 -8.21 -35.10
N HIS A 84 11.63 -8.86 -33.95
CA HIS A 84 10.58 -9.01 -32.94
C HIS A 84 10.14 -7.67 -32.36
N VAL A 85 11.09 -6.80 -32.00
CA VAL A 85 10.79 -5.44 -31.53
C VAL A 85 10.07 -4.63 -32.61
N ALA A 86 10.56 -4.70 -33.87
CA ALA A 86 9.94 -4.02 -35.00
C ALA A 86 8.50 -4.52 -35.25
N THR A 87 8.26 -5.83 -35.11
CA THR A 87 6.91 -6.42 -35.25
C THR A 87 5.96 -5.86 -34.20
N ALA A 88 6.39 -5.77 -32.94
CA ALA A 88 5.57 -5.19 -31.88
C ALA A 88 5.18 -3.73 -32.19
N ILE A 89 6.12 -2.95 -32.75
CA ILE A 89 5.87 -1.56 -33.17
C ILE A 89 4.90 -1.45 -34.33
N GLN A 90 5.10 -2.23 -35.38
CA GLN A 90 4.27 -2.13 -36.59
C GLN A 90 2.81 -2.53 -36.35
N HIS A 91 2.57 -3.45 -35.41
CA HIS A 91 1.23 -3.94 -35.10
C HIS A 91 0.59 -3.28 -33.88
N ASP A 92 1.18 -2.21 -33.37
CA ASP A 92 0.68 -1.45 -32.21
C ASP A 92 0.41 -2.37 -30.99
N LEU A 93 1.32 -3.31 -30.75
CA LEU A 93 1.22 -4.24 -29.62
C LEU A 93 1.60 -3.52 -28.32
N ALA A 94 0.96 -3.92 -27.21
CA ALA A 94 1.23 -3.34 -25.90
C ALA A 94 2.68 -3.52 -25.43
N GLY A 95 3.35 -4.59 -25.86
CA GLY A 95 4.68 -4.92 -25.37
C GLY A 95 5.36 -6.11 -26.03
N LEU A 96 6.64 -6.29 -25.71
CA LEU A 96 7.44 -7.47 -26.06
C LEU A 96 7.98 -8.13 -24.78
N ILE A 97 7.90 -9.45 -24.71
CA ILE A 97 8.44 -10.22 -23.59
C ILE A 97 9.73 -10.89 -24.05
N THR A 98 10.87 -10.51 -23.47
CA THR A 98 12.19 -11.04 -23.84
C THR A 98 13.13 -11.10 -22.63
N ASN A 99 14.03 -12.08 -22.62
CA ASN A 99 15.10 -12.18 -21.63
C ASN A 99 16.45 -11.68 -22.17
N ASP A 100 16.48 -11.10 -23.38
CA ASP A 100 17.69 -10.51 -23.92
C ASP A 100 18.08 -9.23 -23.16
N ALA A 101 19.31 -9.23 -22.64
CA ALA A 101 19.80 -8.15 -21.79
C ALA A 101 20.01 -6.83 -22.56
N ALA A 102 20.38 -6.88 -23.84
CA ALA A 102 20.58 -5.68 -24.64
C ALA A 102 19.24 -4.99 -24.92
N ILE A 103 18.21 -5.75 -25.31
CA ILE A 103 16.86 -5.22 -25.54
C ILE A 103 16.26 -4.68 -24.23
N LEU A 104 16.41 -5.41 -23.12
CA LEU A 104 15.91 -4.97 -21.81
C LEU A 104 16.59 -3.68 -21.33
N SER A 105 17.89 -3.50 -21.60
CA SER A 105 18.59 -2.25 -21.28
C SER A 105 18.08 -1.05 -22.08
N ALA A 106 17.61 -1.29 -23.31
CA ALA A 106 17.03 -0.29 -24.20
C ALA A 106 15.52 -0.03 -23.94
N ALA A 107 14.87 -0.82 -23.08
CA ALA A 107 13.43 -0.74 -22.82
C ALA A 107 12.92 0.67 -22.47
N PRO A 108 13.59 1.47 -21.60
CA PRO A 108 13.11 2.81 -21.28
C PRO A 108 13.06 3.75 -22.49
N GLN A 109 14.06 3.65 -23.37
CA GLN A 109 14.15 4.50 -24.57
C GLN A 109 13.11 4.09 -25.62
N ILE A 110 12.92 2.77 -25.81
CA ILE A 110 11.91 2.24 -26.73
C ILE A 110 10.50 2.63 -26.26
N LYS A 111 10.22 2.56 -24.96
CA LYS A 111 8.93 2.97 -24.38
C LYS A 111 8.64 4.46 -24.60
N ILE A 112 9.63 5.33 -24.38
CA ILE A 112 9.49 6.77 -24.59
C ILE A 112 9.24 7.10 -26.07
N LYS A 113 9.98 6.44 -26.97
CA LYS A 113 9.97 6.79 -28.40
C LYS A 113 8.80 6.16 -29.18
N TYR A 114 8.44 4.91 -28.86
CA TYR A 114 7.47 4.12 -29.63
C TYR A 114 6.25 3.67 -28.81
N GLY A 115 6.21 3.93 -27.50
CA GLY A 115 5.05 3.61 -26.65
C GLY A 115 4.95 2.14 -26.21
N ILE A 116 5.95 1.31 -26.48
CA ILE A 116 5.90 -0.14 -26.26
C ILE A 116 6.67 -0.55 -25.02
N GLU A 117 6.05 -1.42 -24.23
CA GLU A 117 6.63 -1.92 -22.99
C GLU A 117 7.42 -3.22 -23.22
N ILE A 118 8.72 -3.19 -22.91
CA ILE A 118 9.57 -4.40 -22.98
C ILE A 118 9.80 -4.90 -21.56
N ILE A 119 9.43 -6.16 -21.31
CA ILE A 119 9.52 -6.79 -19.99
C ILE A 119 10.18 -8.16 -20.08
N SER A 120 10.85 -8.58 -19.01
CA SER A 120 11.42 -9.93 -18.94
C SER A 120 10.40 -10.94 -18.43
N THR A 121 10.69 -12.23 -18.59
CA THR A 121 9.84 -13.28 -18.01
C THR A 121 9.83 -13.23 -16.48
N ALA A 122 10.87 -12.65 -15.85
CA ALA A 122 10.92 -12.44 -14.41
C ALA A 122 9.87 -11.44 -13.91
N ALA A 123 9.35 -10.54 -14.76
CA ALA A 123 8.20 -9.69 -14.40
C ALA A 123 6.93 -10.51 -14.10
N PHE A 124 6.88 -11.78 -14.53
CA PHE A 124 5.80 -12.71 -14.24
C PHE A 124 6.11 -13.64 -13.05
N GLU A 125 7.32 -13.58 -12.49
CA GLU A 125 7.65 -14.29 -11.26
C GLU A 125 6.92 -13.63 -10.07
N LEU A 126 6.32 -14.45 -9.21
CA LEU A 126 5.74 -13.92 -7.97
C LEU A 126 6.92 -13.62 -7.05
N ASN A 127 7.11 -12.36 -6.72
CA ASN A 127 7.94 -12.02 -5.57
C ASN A 127 7.19 -12.49 -4.33
N ASP A 128 7.58 -13.64 -3.78
CA ASP A 128 7.19 -14.13 -2.46
C ASP A 128 7.80 -13.24 -1.36
N VAL A 129 7.47 -11.94 -1.35
CA VAL A 129 7.60 -11.14 -0.13
C VAL A 129 6.43 -11.55 0.75
N THR A 130 6.52 -12.71 1.40
CA THR A 130 5.55 -13.13 2.40
C THR A 130 5.61 -12.13 3.57
N PRO A 131 4.58 -11.28 3.76
CA PRO A 131 4.43 -10.57 5.02
C PRO A 131 4.16 -11.62 6.11
N SER A 132 4.51 -11.34 7.36
CA SER A 132 4.27 -12.24 8.49
C SER A 132 2.87 -12.87 8.42
N ASN A 133 2.80 -14.19 8.16
CA ASN A 133 1.55 -14.91 7.85
C ASN A 133 0.61 -15.08 9.05
N LYS A 134 1.07 -14.70 10.24
CA LYS A 134 0.32 -14.79 11.49
C LYS A 134 0.57 -13.54 12.32
N SER A 135 -0.50 -12.97 12.85
CA SER A 135 -0.44 -11.91 13.85
C SER A 135 -1.51 -12.14 14.89
N SER A 136 -1.17 -11.94 16.15
CA SER A 136 -2.11 -11.98 17.27
C SER A 136 -2.38 -10.56 17.76
N HIS A 137 -3.59 -10.29 18.22
CA HIS A 137 -4.04 -8.97 18.65
C HIS A 137 -4.78 -9.08 19.98
N TYR A 138 -4.40 -8.27 20.98
CA TYR A 138 -5.16 -8.18 22.23
C TYR A 138 -6.44 -7.37 22.03
N THR A 139 -7.51 -7.77 22.71
CA THR A 139 -8.74 -6.99 22.84
C THR A 139 -8.83 -6.35 24.24
N SER A 140 -9.71 -5.35 24.39
CA SER A 140 -10.00 -4.70 25.67
C SER A 140 -10.55 -5.65 26.74
N ASN A 141 -11.01 -6.84 26.34
CA ASN A 141 -11.52 -7.89 27.24
C ASN A 141 -10.45 -8.97 27.54
N ASN A 142 -9.17 -8.71 27.29
CA ASN A 142 -8.06 -9.66 27.44
C ASN A 142 -8.19 -10.94 26.59
N SER A 143 -9.06 -10.95 25.58
CA SER A 143 -9.06 -12.03 24.58
C SER A 143 -7.99 -11.76 23.52
N THR A 144 -7.53 -12.83 22.87
CA THR A 144 -6.53 -12.74 21.79
C THR A 144 -7.19 -13.17 20.48
N LEU A 145 -7.20 -12.26 19.51
CA LEU A 145 -7.66 -12.52 18.16
C LEU A 145 -6.47 -12.84 17.26
N ASN A 146 -6.57 -13.90 16.48
CA ASN A 146 -5.50 -14.36 15.60
C ASN A 146 -5.89 -14.14 14.14
N LEU A 147 -5.10 -13.36 13.42
CA LEU A 147 -5.16 -13.26 11.98
C LEU A 147 -4.32 -14.37 11.38
N LEU A 148 -4.97 -15.25 10.62
CA LEU A 148 -4.34 -16.41 9.99
C LEU A 148 -4.62 -16.45 8.49
N GLU A 149 -3.67 -17.00 7.75
CA GLU A 149 -3.88 -17.45 6.38
C GLU A 149 -4.90 -18.58 6.30
N ILE A 150 -5.80 -18.48 5.33
CA ILE A 150 -6.81 -19.48 5.05
C ILE A 150 -6.34 -20.36 3.90
N LYS A 151 -6.30 -21.67 4.15
CA LYS A 151 -6.03 -22.70 3.15
C LYS A 151 -7.31 -23.49 2.86
N ARG A 152 -7.27 -24.39 1.86
CA ARG A 152 -8.44 -25.23 1.51
C ARG A 152 -9.01 -26.04 2.66
N GLU A 153 -8.15 -26.47 3.59
CA GLU A 153 -8.57 -27.19 4.80
C GLU A 153 -9.57 -26.39 5.66
N ASN A 154 -9.58 -25.06 5.54
CA ASN A 154 -10.48 -24.17 6.26
C ASN A 154 -11.72 -23.77 5.44
N ASP A 155 -11.88 -24.24 4.20
CA ASP A 155 -12.98 -23.83 3.31
C ASP A 155 -14.36 -24.16 3.91
N GLN A 156 -14.47 -25.24 4.67
CA GLN A 156 -15.72 -25.61 5.35
C GLN A 156 -16.14 -24.57 6.40
N GLU A 157 -15.20 -24.09 7.22
CA GLU A 157 -15.49 -23.06 8.23
C GLU A 157 -15.81 -21.72 7.58
N VAL A 158 -15.08 -21.35 6.51
CA VAL A 158 -15.36 -20.13 5.73
C VAL A 158 -16.75 -20.22 5.11
N HIS A 159 -17.10 -21.35 4.49
CA HIS A 159 -18.42 -21.56 3.90
C HIS A 159 -19.52 -21.47 4.97
N LYS A 160 -19.31 -22.04 6.17
CA LYS A 160 -20.25 -21.97 7.28
C LYS A 160 -20.49 -20.52 7.72
N LEU A 161 -19.44 -19.72 7.88
CA LEU A 161 -19.54 -18.28 8.18
C LEU A 161 -20.36 -17.55 7.11
N LEU A 162 -20.01 -17.73 5.83
CA LEU A 162 -20.66 -17.02 4.72
C LEU A 162 -22.14 -17.43 4.57
N SER A 163 -22.46 -18.72 4.76
CA SER A 163 -23.84 -19.21 4.79
C SER A 163 -24.64 -18.61 5.94
N ASN A 164 -24.05 -18.47 7.14
CA ASN A 164 -24.71 -17.82 8.28
C ASN A 164 -25.04 -16.35 7.99
N LEU A 165 -24.23 -15.70 7.15
CA LEU A 165 -24.46 -14.35 6.63
C LEU A 165 -25.43 -14.30 5.43
N ARG A 166 -26.14 -15.40 5.17
CA ARG A 166 -27.16 -15.54 4.13
C ARG A 166 -26.64 -15.37 2.70
N LEU A 167 -25.36 -15.61 2.45
CA LEU A 167 -24.83 -15.69 1.10
C LEU A 167 -25.26 -17.02 0.46
N THR A 168 -25.68 -16.96 -0.80
CA THR A 168 -26.02 -18.16 -1.57
C THR A 168 -24.75 -18.91 -1.98
N GLY A 169 -24.83 -20.23 -2.15
CA GLY A 169 -23.70 -21.04 -2.62
C GLY A 169 -23.13 -20.56 -3.96
N SER A 170 -23.98 -20.06 -4.87
CA SER A 170 -23.55 -19.45 -6.13
C SER A 170 -22.70 -18.19 -5.91
N THR A 171 -23.13 -17.30 -5.00
CA THR A 171 -22.38 -16.08 -4.65
C THR A 171 -21.03 -16.44 -4.03
N ILE A 172 -21.03 -17.42 -3.11
CA ILE A 172 -19.81 -17.88 -2.45
C ILE A 172 -18.79 -18.41 -3.48
N ALA A 173 -19.22 -19.30 -4.37
CA ALA A 173 -18.38 -19.89 -5.40
C ALA A 173 -17.89 -18.89 -6.46
N SER A 174 -18.68 -17.85 -6.75
CA SER A 174 -18.35 -16.86 -7.78
C SER A 174 -17.25 -15.86 -7.38
N GLY A 175 -16.91 -15.73 -6.09
CA GLY A 175 -15.93 -14.72 -5.69
C GLY A 175 -15.46 -14.72 -4.24
N TRP A 176 -16.09 -15.44 -3.32
CA TRP A 176 -15.65 -15.49 -1.91
C TRP A 176 -14.64 -16.61 -1.65
N ILE A 177 -14.78 -17.74 -2.32
CA ILE A 177 -13.83 -18.84 -2.29
C ILE A 177 -13.18 -18.92 -3.67
N PRO A 178 -11.86 -18.75 -3.79
CA PRO A 178 -11.19 -18.83 -5.08
C PRO A 178 -11.23 -20.25 -5.64
N THR A 179 -11.29 -20.35 -6.96
CA THR A 179 -11.14 -21.65 -7.65
C THR A 179 -9.69 -22.14 -7.57
N VAL A 180 -9.47 -23.41 -7.92
CA VAL A 180 -8.14 -24.05 -7.98
C VAL A 180 -7.11 -23.19 -8.73
N GLU A 181 -7.53 -22.55 -9.81
CA GLU A 181 -6.68 -21.73 -10.66
C GLU A 181 -6.38 -20.36 -10.03
N GLN A 182 -7.31 -19.82 -9.24
CA GLN A 182 -7.22 -18.50 -8.60
C GLN A 182 -6.45 -18.54 -7.27
N GLU A 183 -6.22 -19.70 -6.67
CA GLU A 183 -5.56 -19.80 -5.36
C GLU A 183 -4.18 -19.17 -5.30
N LYS A 184 -3.41 -19.23 -6.39
CA LYS A 184 -2.04 -18.69 -6.41
C LYS A 184 -1.99 -17.16 -6.35
N ILE A 185 -3.09 -16.50 -6.70
CA ILE A 185 -3.21 -15.04 -6.72
C ILE A 185 -4.17 -14.54 -5.63
N ALA A 186 -5.00 -15.41 -5.07
CA ALA A 186 -5.98 -15.04 -4.07
C ALA A 186 -5.33 -14.93 -2.70
N MET A 187 -5.35 -13.73 -2.15
CA MET A 187 -5.00 -13.49 -0.76
C MET A 187 -6.22 -13.77 0.10
N ARG A 188 -6.10 -14.71 1.04
CA ARG A 188 -7.19 -15.11 1.93
C ARG A 188 -6.73 -15.02 3.38
N ARG A 189 -7.47 -14.29 4.20
CA ARG A 189 -7.21 -14.17 5.64
C ARG A 189 -8.47 -14.27 6.45
N ALA A 190 -8.31 -14.71 7.69
CA ALA A 190 -9.38 -14.75 8.65
C ALA A 190 -8.93 -14.39 10.06
N VAL A 191 -9.88 -13.85 10.82
CA VAL A 191 -9.72 -13.59 12.24
C VAL A 191 -10.42 -14.68 13.03
N TRP A 192 -9.65 -15.29 13.93
CA TRP A 192 -10.09 -16.36 14.82
C TRP A 192 -10.04 -15.90 16.27
N ASN A 193 -11.05 -16.28 17.05
CA ASN A 193 -10.97 -16.28 18.51
C ASN A 193 -10.93 -17.74 18.96
N GLN A 194 -9.79 -18.19 19.47
CA GLN A 194 -9.54 -19.61 19.74
C GLN A 194 -9.80 -20.45 18.47
N ASN A 195 -10.90 -21.19 18.42
CA ASN A 195 -11.29 -22.03 17.27
C ASN A 195 -12.52 -21.49 16.52
N GLU A 196 -13.07 -20.35 16.92
CA GLU A 196 -14.23 -19.74 16.27
C GLU A 196 -13.76 -18.75 15.19
N LEU A 197 -14.24 -18.97 13.96
CA LEU A 197 -14.02 -18.08 12.83
C LEU A 197 -14.97 -16.88 12.91
N ILE A 198 -14.44 -15.67 13.16
CA ILE A 198 -15.25 -14.47 13.34
C ILE A 198 -15.35 -13.65 12.06
N GLY A 199 -14.26 -13.56 11.29
CA GLY A 199 -14.21 -12.74 10.10
C GLY A 199 -13.31 -13.30 9.02
N TYR A 200 -13.63 -12.98 7.77
CA TYR A 200 -12.97 -13.46 6.57
C TYR A 200 -12.78 -12.32 5.56
N LEU A 201 -11.60 -12.28 4.94
CA LEU A 201 -11.20 -11.33 3.92
C LEU A 201 -10.57 -12.08 2.74
N THR A 202 -10.96 -11.72 1.53
CA THR A 202 -10.34 -12.23 0.30
C THR A 202 -10.19 -11.14 -0.76
N TRP A 203 -9.10 -11.16 -1.50
CA TRP A 203 -8.89 -10.33 -2.69
C TRP A 203 -7.87 -10.96 -3.63
N SER A 204 -7.81 -10.47 -4.87
CA SER A 204 -6.75 -10.86 -5.80
C SER A 204 -5.52 -9.96 -5.59
N SER A 205 -4.35 -10.55 -5.40
CA SER A 205 -3.06 -9.83 -5.34
C SER A 205 -2.72 -9.10 -6.65
N ARG A 206 -3.36 -9.48 -7.76
CA ARG A 206 -3.25 -8.82 -9.06
C ARG A 206 -4.53 -8.08 -9.40
N SER A 207 -4.42 -6.76 -9.58
CA SER A 207 -5.47 -5.90 -10.15
C SER A 207 -5.34 -5.87 -11.67
N THR A 208 -6.43 -6.16 -12.38
CA THR A 208 -6.50 -6.09 -13.85
C THR A 208 -6.97 -4.74 -14.38
N SER A 209 -7.54 -3.89 -13.53
CA SER A 209 -8.28 -2.68 -13.92
C SER A 209 -7.82 -1.40 -13.19
N GLY A 210 -6.68 -1.43 -12.50
CA GLY A 210 -6.22 -0.32 -11.66
C GLY A 210 -6.97 -0.19 -10.31
N ALA A 211 -8.04 -0.97 -10.12
CA ALA A 211 -8.74 -1.13 -8.85
C ALA A 211 -8.60 -2.56 -8.31
N THR A 212 -8.48 -2.69 -7.00
CA THR A 212 -8.46 -3.97 -6.28
C THR A 212 -9.82 -4.19 -5.63
N THR A 213 -10.50 -5.27 -6.00
CA THR A 213 -11.75 -5.67 -5.34
C THR A 213 -11.44 -6.62 -4.19
N ALA A 214 -11.79 -6.22 -2.98
CA ALA A 214 -11.67 -6.99 -1.76
C ALA A 214 -13.07 -7.29 -1.20
N ARG A 215 -13.22 -8.46 -0.59
CA ARG A 215 -14.49 -8.92 0.00
C ARG A 215 -14.29 -9.20 1.48
N LEU A 216 -15.09 -8.56 2.34
CA LEU A 216 -15.00 -8.67 3.79
C LEU A 216 -16.33 -9.15 4.37
N ALA A 217 -16.28 -10.19 5.20
CA ALA A 217 -17.42 -10.76 5.89
C ALA A 217 -17.08 -10.98 7.36
N VAL A 218 -17.95 -10.54 8.27
CA VAL A 218 -17.76 -10.67 9.73
C VAL A 218 -19.06 -11.15 10.38
N ASP A 219 -18.98 -12.04 11.36
CA ASP A 219 -20.12 -12.37 12.21
C ASP A 219 -20.39 -11.22 13.20
N GLU A 220 -21.30 -10.31 12.83
CA GLU A 220 -21.65 -9.13 13.64
C GLU A 220 -22.37 -9.47 14.96
N LYS A 221 -22.76 -10.74 15.19
CA LYS A 221 -23.32 -11.19 16.48
C LYS A 221 -22.22 -11.50 17.50
N ASN A 222 -21.00 -11.73 17.05
CA ASN A 222 -19.88 -12.03 17.93
C ASN A 222 -19.45 -10.74 18.68
N PRO A 223 -19.19 -10.79 20.00
CA PRO A 223 -18.72 -9.63 20.78
C PRO A 223 -17.44 -8.97 20.24
N HIS A 224 -16.63 -9.71 19.48
CA HIS A 224 -15.36 -9.24 18.92
C HIS A 224 -15.46 -8.79 17.45
N ALA A 225 -16.67 -8.70 16.88
CA ALA A 225 -16.89 -8.34 15.48
C ALA A 225 -16.19 -7.04 15.05
N LEU A 226 -16.27 -5.98 15.87
CA LEU A 226 -15.65 -4.68 15.56
C LEU A 226 -14.13 -4.78 15.47
N HIS A 227 -13.49 -5.55 16.36
CA HIS A 227 -12.05 -5.78 16.32
C HIS A 227 -11.66 -6.66 15.13
N ALA A 228 -12.43 -7.69 14.81
CA ALA A 228 -12.19 -8.53 13.64
C ALA A 228 -12.25 -7.71 12.34
N ALA A 229 -13.25 -6.84 12.18
CA ALA A 229 -13.36 -5.95 11.03
C ALA A 229 -12.14 -5.00 10.93
N ARG A 230 -11.71 -4.40 12.05
CA ARG A 230 -10.50 -3.54 12.11
C ARG A 230 -9.24 -4.28 11.70
N ILE A 231 -8.99 -5.47 12.26
CA ILE A 231 -7.81 -6.29 11.95
C ILE A 231 -7.75 -6.59 10.44
N LEU A 232 -8.87 -7.02 9.86
CA LEU A 232 -8.93 -7.36 8.43
C LEU A 232 -8.72 -6.13 7.54
N LEU A 233 -9.33 -5.00 7.87
CA LEU A 233 -9.16 -3.76 7.11
C LEU A 233 -7.75 -3.18 7.20
N ILE A 234 -7.15 -3.16 8.41
CA ILE A 234 -5.76 -2.75 8.61
C ILE A 234 -4.84 -3.64 7.76
N TYR A 235 -5.01 -4.95 7.86
CA TYR A 235 -4.21 -5.89 7.07
C TYR A 235 -4.36 -5.63 5.57
N LEU A 236 -5.59 -5.49 5.06
CA LEU A 236 -5.84 -5.17 3.65
C LEU A 236 -5.07 -3.91 3.23
N LEU A 237 -5.20 -2.82 3.99
CA LEU A 237 -4.58 -1.55 3.64
C LEU A 237 -3.06 -1.65 3.66
N GLU A 238 -2.46 -2.29 4.67
CA GLU A 238 -1.02 -2.52 4.77
C GLU A 238 -0.47 -3.31 3.58
N GLN A 239 -1.20 -4.34 3.12
CA GLN A 239 -0.80 -5.13 1.95
C GLN A 239 -0.86 -4.34 0.64
N LEU A 240 -1.66 -3.28 0.57
CA LEU A 240 -1.82 -2.49 -0.65
C LEU A 240 -0.81 -1.33 -0.77
N LEU A 241 -0.20 -0.89 0.34
CA LEU A 241 0.74 0.25 0.35
C LEU A 241 1.94 0.10 -0.59
N PRO A 242 2.61 -1.07 -0.70
CA PRO A 242 3.79 -1.22 -1.55
C PRO A 242 3.51 -0.98 -3.04
N HIS A 243 2.26 -1.07 -3.48
CA HIS A 243 1.86 -0.92 -4.88
C HIS A 243 1.58 0.54 -5.28
N GLY A 244 1.76 1.50 -4.36
CA GLY A 244 1.48 2.92 -4.57
C GLY A 244 -0.03 3.24 -4.59
N PRO A 245 -0.45 4.35 -5.21
CA PRO A 245 -1.86 4.74 -5.22
C PRO A 245 -2.73 3.62 -5.78
N THR A 246 -3.76 3.19 -5.05
CA THR A 246 -4.61 2.06 -5.45
C THR A 246 -6.05 2.34 -5.09
N GLN A 247 -6.96 2.15 -6.04
CA GLN A 247 -8.38 2.19 -5.75
C GLN A 247 -8.83 0.84 -5.20
N VAL A 248 -9.56 0.85 -4.09
CA VAL A 248 -10.05 -0.36 -3.41
C VAL A 248 -11.57 -0.33 -3.45
N ASN A 249 -12.15 -1.40 -3.98
CA ASN A 249 -13.59 -1.66 -3.93
C ASN A 249 -13.82 -2.75 -2.87
N LEU A 250 -14.46 -2.38 -1.77
CA LEU A 250 -14.76 -3.27 -0.67
C LEU A 250 -16.21 -3.74 -0.77
N GLU A 251 -16.39 -5.02 -1.07
CA GLU A 251 -17.69 -5.68 -1.11
C GLU A 251 -18.01 -6.27 0.26
N LEU A 252 -19.22 -5.98 0.75
CA LEU A 252 -19.74 -6.47 2.02
C LEU A 252 -21.04 -7.24 1.78
N PRO A 253 -21.29 -8.36 2.50
CA PRO A 253 -22.58 -9.02 2.53
C PRO A 253 -23.69 -8.05 2.97
N SER A 254 -24.94 -8.38 2.62
CA SER A 254 -26.12 -7.67 3.13
C SER A 254 -26.13 -7.67 4.66
N HIS A 255 -26.62 -6.59 5.27
CA HIS A 255 -26.75 -6.44 6.74
C HIS A 255 -25.44 -6.44 7.53
N GLN A 256 -24.35 -5.94 6.94
CA GLN A 256 -23.06 -5.73 7.60
C GLN A 256 -22.90 -4.26 8.03
N SER A 257 -23.68 -3.85 9.04
CA SER A 257 -23.69 -2.46 9.53
C SER A 257 -22.41 -2.08 10.27
N HIS A 258 -21.93 -2.94 11.17
CA HIS A 258 -20.71 -2.70 11.94
C HIS A 258 -19.49 -2.66 11.02
N SER A 259 -19.35 -3.62 10.10
CA SER A 259 -18.23 -3.65 9.14
C SER A 259 -18.22 -2.40 8.25
N ARG A 260 -19.40 -1.90 7.86
CA ARG A 260 -19.54 -0.66 7.09
C ARG A 260 -19.13 0.57 7.89
N GLU A 261 -19.59 0.70 9.13
CA GLU A 261 -19.23 1.80 10.01
C GLU A 261 -17.71 1.88 10.20
N ILE A 262 -17.08 0.73 10.50
CA ILE A 262 -15.62 0.65 10.62
C ILE A 262 -14.94 1.04 9.30
N ALA A 263 -15.37 0.51 8.15
CA ALA A 263 -14.79 0.86 6.85
C ALA A 263 -14.91 2.35 6.54
N VAL A 264 -16.05 2.99 6.85
CA VAL A 264 -16.22 4.44 6.71
C VAL A 264 -15.25 5.20 7.61
N GLY A 265 -15.00 4.72 8.82
CA GLY A 265 -13.95 5.23 9.71
C GLY A 265 -12.56 5.19 9.06
N PHE A 266 -12.25 4.10 8.33
CA PHE A 266 -11.06 3.97 7.49
C PHE A 266 -11.06 4.84 6.22
N GLY A 267 -12.05 5.69 6.03
CA GLY A 267 -12.17 6.62 4.89
C GLY A 267 -12.73 6.00 3.62
N PHE A 268 -13.38 4.82 3.70
CA PHE A 268 -14.18 4.30 2.60
C PHE A 268 -15.47 5.10 2.42
N LYS A 269 -15.93 5.24 1.18
CA LYS A 269 -17.17 5.95 0.84
C LYS A 269 -18.17 5.01 0.19
N GLY A 270 -19.46 5.24 0.47
CA GLY A 270 -20.55 4.51 -0.17
C GLY A 270 -20.58 4.72 -1.68
N THR A 271 -20.87 3.66 -2.43
CA THR A 271 -21.21 3.76 -3.85
C THR A 271 -22.73 3.77 -4.03
N SER A 272 -23.21 3.92 -5.27
CA SER A 272 -24.63 3.72 -5.59
C SER A 272 -25.11 2.30 -5.26
N SER A 273 -24.21 1.33 -5.18
CA SER A 273 -24.49 -0.01 -4.66
C SER A 273 -24.39 -0.02 -3.15
N MET A 274 -25.47 -0.47 -2.50
CA MET A 274 -25.51 -0.67 -1.05
C MET A 274 -24.54 -1.76 -0.57
N HIS A 275 -23.95 -2.57 -1.46
CA HIS A 275 -23.03 -3.66 -1.09
C HIS A 275 -21.55 -3.31 -1.31
N CYS A 276 -21.24 -2.14 -1.87
CA CYS A 276 -19.88 -1.77 -2.23
C CYS A 276 -19.50 -0.41 -1.65
N LEU A 277 -18.32 -0.37 -1.03
CA LEU A 277 -17.65 0.84 -0.62
C LEU A 277 -16.40 1.03 -1.48
N THR A 278 -16.00 2.27 -1.75
CA THR A 278 -14.78 2.56 -2.51
C THR A 278 -13.87 3.51 -1.75
N LYS A 279 -12.56 3.32 -1.91
CA LYS A 279 -11.53 4.18 -1.31
C LYS A 279 -10.34 4.28 -2.25
N LEU A 280 -9.75 5.46 -2.34
CA LEU A 280 -8.45 5.63 -2.98
C LEU A 280 -7.39 5.67 -1.88
N VAL A 281 -6.50 4.68 -1.87
CA VAL A 281 -5.41 4.58 -0.89
C VAL A 281 -4.14 5.15 -1.53
N LEU A 282 -3.45 6.06 -0.85
CA LEU A 282 -2.22 6.65 -1.36
C LEU A 282 -0.96 5.96 -0.81
N GLY A 283 -0.90 5.77 0.51
CA GLY A 283 0.17 5.04 1.19
C GLY A 283 1.52 5.73 1.29
N GLN A 284 1.57 7.06 1.22
CA GLN A 284 2.86 7.78 1.30
C GLN A 284 2.77 9.13 2.03
N VAL A 285 3.94 9.57 2.51
CA VAL A 285 4.18 10.92 2.99
C VAL A 285 4.54 11.81 1.79
N ILE A 286 3.77 12.85 1.58
CA ILE A 286 3.92 13.81 0.48
C ILE A 286 4.71 15.00 1.01
N THR A 287 5.80 15.33 0.34
CA THR A 287 6.72 16.43 0.63
C THR A 287 6.83 17.32 -0.60
N GLN A 288 7.47 18.47 -0.46
CA GLN A 288 7.75 19.34 -1.60
C GLN A 288 8.57 18.64 -2.69
N LYS A 289 9.45 17.69 -2.33
CA LYS A 289 10.32 17.01 -3.30
C LYS A 289 9.59 15.95 -4.12
N ASN A 290 8.72 15.15 -3.51
CA ASN A 290 7.98 14.08 -4.21
C ASN A 290 6.59 14.53 -4.71
N TRP A 291 6.26 15.82 -4.61
CA TRP A 291 4.96 16.37 -5.01
C TRP A 291 4.61 16.05 -6.46
N SER A 292 5.50 16.39 -7.40
CA SER A 292 5.26 16.19 -8.84
C SER A 292 5.08 14.71 -9.19
N TYR A 293 5.97 13.85 -8.69
CA TYR A 293 5.87 12.40 -8.88
C TYR A 293 4.55 11.85 -8.32
N THR A 294 4.17 12.25 -7.11
CA THR A 294 2.92 11.84 -6.47
C THR A 294 1.71 12.28 -7.28
N ARG A 295 1.69 13.54 -7.73
CA ARG A 295 0.62 14.10 -8.56
C ARG A 295 0.45 13.31 -9.86
N ASP A 296 1.56 13.01 -10.54
CA ASP A 296 1.53 12.32 -11.83
C ASP A 296 1.06 10.86 -11.65
N THR A 297 1.54 10.17 -10.61
CA THR A 297 1.11 8.80 -10.28
C THR A 297 -0.36 8.74 -9.89
N LEU A 298 -0.83 9.68 -9.06
CA LEU A 298 -2.24 9.79 -8.66
C LEU A 298 -3.13 10.06 -9.87
N SER A 299 -2.72 11.00 -10.74
CA SER A 299 -3.44 11.31 -11.98
C SER A 299 -3.51 10.11 -12.91
N MET A 300 -2.43 9.33 -13.04
CA MET A 300 -2.38 8.16 -13.92
C MET A 300 -3.29 7.05 -13.42
N LYS A 301 -3.31 6.79 -12.11
CA LYS A 301 -4.01 5.63 -11.55
C LYS A 301 -5.47 5.88 -11.19
N SER A 302 -5.83 7.10 -10.79
CA SER A 302 -7.20 7.41 -10.35
C SER A 302 -7.86 8.56 -11.12
N GLY A 303 -7.12 9.28 -11.96
CA GLY A 303 -7.60 10.49 -12.63
C GLY A 303 -7.67 11.73 -11.73
N LEU A 304 -7.40 11.58 -10.42
CA LEU A 304 -7.39 12.70 -9.47
C LEU A 304 -6.11 13.53 -9.64
N LYS A 305 -6.24 14.84 -9.90
CA LYS A 305 -5.07 15.73 -10.06
C LYS A 305 -4.95 16.73 -8.93
N LEU A 306 -3.77 16.75 -8.31
CA LEU A 306 -3.35 17.75 -7.34
C LEU A 306 -2.85 19.04 -8.05
N PRO A 307 -2.76 20.17 -7.34
CA PRO A 307 -2.19 21.42 -7.86
C PRO A 307 -0.79 21.24 -8.47
N ALA A 308 -0.43 22.13 -9.39
CA ALA A 308 0.86 22.08 -10.07
C ALA A 308 2.06 22.20 -9.11
N LYS A 309 1.92 23.01 -8.05
CA LYS A 309 2.91 23.22 -6.99
C LYS A 309 2.28 22.91 -5.62
N PRO A 310 3.06 22.43 -4.64
CA PRO A 310 2.57 22.26 -3.29
C PRO A 310 2.15 23.63 -2.72
N PRO A 311 0.92 23.77 -2.19
CA PRO A 311 0.51 25.01 -1.57
C PRO A 311 1.23 25.21 -0.23
N THR A 312 1.55 26.46 0.11
CA THR A 312 2.04 26.81 1.45
C THR A 312 0.90 26.68 2.46
N PHE A 313 1.19 26.10 3.62
CA PHE A 313 0.26 26.00 4.72
C PHE A 313 0.09 27.37 5.39
N SER A 314 -1.15 27.81 5.56
CA SER A 314 -1.47 29.14 6.10
C SER A 314 -2.41 29.10 7.30
N LYS A 315 -3.35 28.14 7.33
CA LYS A 315 -4.36 27.99 8.38
C LYS A 315 -4.82 26.54 8.51
N GLU A 316 -5.45 26.22 9.64
CA GLU A 316 -5.96 24.87 9.95
C GLU A 316 -6.98 24.39 8.89
N GLU A 317 -7.99 25.20 8.59
CA GLU A 317 -8.99 24.93 7.54
C GLU A 317 -8.51 25.41 6.16
N GLN A 318 -7.39 24.87 5.70
CA GLN A 318 -6.89 25.15 4.36
C GLN A 318 -7.60 24.28 3.32
N TYR A 319 -8.11 24.91 2.27
CA TYR A 319 -8.70 24.23 1.11
C TYR A 319 -7.65 24.06 0.02
N ILE A 320 -7.64 22.87 -0.58
CA ILE A 320 -6.79 22.50 -1.71
C ILE A 320 -7.70 22.30 -2.91
N GLN A 321 -7.39 23.00 -4.00
CA GLN A 321 -8.07 22.81 -5.26
C GLN A 321 -7.61 21.50 -5.91
N ILE A 322 -8.55 20.60 -6.20
CA ILE A 322 -8.30 19.34 -6.89
C ILE A 322 -9.13 19.26 -8.16
N LEU A 323 -8.64 18.52 -9.16
CA LEU A 323 -9.46 18.11 -10.31
C LEU A 323 -9.87 16.67 -10.11
N THR A 324 -11.18 16.44 -10.09
CA THR A 324 -11.74 15.09 -9.98
C THR A 324 -11.59 14.32 -11.29
N PRO A 325 -11.76 12.99 -11.27
CA PRO A 325 -11.74 12.18 -12.49
C PRO A 325 -12.83 12.57 -13.49
N SER A 326 -13.92 13.20 -13.02
CA SER A 326 -14.99 13.75 -13.87
C SER A 326 -14.62 15.08 -14.55
N GLY A 327 -13.43 15.63 -14.29
CA GLY A 327 -12.97 16.91 -14.81
C GLY A 327 -13.45 18.13 -14.01
N ASN A 328 -14.20 17.93 -12.92
CA ASN A 328 -14.69 19.02 -12.08
C ASN A 328 -13.58 19.58 -11.19
N ARG A 329 -13.63 20.89 -10.95
CA ARG A 329 -12.76 21.56 -9.98
C ARG A 329 -13.46 21.58 -8.63
N GLU A 330 -12.88 20.93 -7.65
CA GLU A 330 -13.39 20.93 -6.27
C GLU A 330 -12.36 21.56 -5.33
N HIS A 331 -12.86 22.20 -4.27
CA HIS A 331 -12.04 22.72 -3.19
C HIS A 331 -12.31 21.87 -1.95
N VAL A 332 -11.34 21.06 -1.55
CA VAL A 332 -11.48 20.13 -0.43
C VAL A 332 -10.54 20.55 0.68
N SER A 333 -10.98 20.49 1.94
CA SER A 333 -10.10 20.78 3.06
C SER A 333 -8.94 19.78 3.10
N LEU A 334 -7.76 20.23 3.52
CA LEU A 334 -6.58 19.37 3.64
C LEU A 334 -6.88 18.14 4.53
N GLU A 335 -7.64 18.35 5.59
CA GLU A 335 -8.06 17.29 6.50
C GLU A 335 -8.85 16.18 5.79
N ILE A 336 -9.90 16.55 5.04
CA ILE A 336 -10.76 15.61 4.31
C ILE A 336 -9.96 14.91 3.20
N LEU A 337 -9.06 15.63 2.53
CA LEU A 337 -8.21 15.07 1.49
C LEU A 337 -7.29 13.97 2.05
N GLU A 338 -6.61 14.25 3.16
CA GLU A 338 -5.76 13.29 3.86
C GLU A 338 -6.53 12.09 4.40
N SER A 339 -7.72 12.29 4.97
CA SER A 339 -8.55 11.18 5.47
C SER A 339 -9.10 10.33 4.32
N SER A 340 -9.49 10.96 3.21
CA SER A 340 -9.98 10.23 2.02
C SER A 340 -8.87 9.38 1.39
N LEU A 341 -7.64 9.92 1.32
CA LEU A 341 -6.46 9.25 0.78
C LEU A 341 -5.72 8.36 1.78
N SER A 342 -6.20 8.29 3.02
CA SER A 342 -5.52 7.64 4.15
C SER A 342 -5.15 6.17 3.85
N PRO A 343 -3.97 5.68 4.28
CA PRO A 343 -2.90 6.45 4.93
C PRO A 343 -2.22 7.42 3.95
N ALA A 344 -2.21 8.71 4.30
CA ALA A 344 -1.61 9.78 3.51
C ALA A 344 -1.28 10.97 4.41
N LEU A 345 -0.11 11.58 4.23
CA LEU A 345 0.29 12.72 5.04
C LEU A 345 0.94 13.80 4.18
N PHE A 346 0.37 15.01 4.17
CA PHE A 346 0.84 16.13 3.35
C PHE A 346 1.74 17.06 4.17
N CYS A 347 3.05 16.89 4.07
CA CYS A 347 4.02 17.78 4.68
C CYS A 347 4.20 19.06 3.83
N LEU A 348 3.18 19.92 3.85
CA LEU A 348 3.19 21.20 3.16
C LEU A 348 4.18 22.19 3.80
N PRO A 349 4.82 23.08 3.02
CA PRO A 349 5.68 24.14 3.57
C PRO A 349 4.90 25.02 4.55
N GLY A 350 5.46 25.36 5.71
CA GLY A 350 4.78 26.17 6.73
C GLY A 350 3.83 25.41 7.65
N ARG A 351 3.66 24.09 7.45
CA ARG A 351 2.77 23.29 8.29
C ARG A 351 3.39 23.11 9.68
N PRO A 352 2.68 23.47 10.77
CA PRO A 352 3.21 23.32 12.12
C PRO A 352 3.62 21.87 12.40
N ALA A 353 4.78 21.73 13.03
CA ALA A 353 5.31 20.43 13.42
C ALA A 353 5.85 20.47 14.84
N VAL A 354 5.74 19.33 15.53
CA VAL A 354 6.24 19.15 16.90
C VAL A 354 7.00 17.84 17.01
N ILE A 355 8.02 17.82 17.87
CA ILE A 355 8.68 16.59 18.31
C ILE A 355 8.14 16.26 19.70
N THR A 356 7.72 15.01 19.90
CA THR A 356 7.26 14.50 21.18
C THR A 356 8.08 13.29 21.62
N PRO A 357 8.51 13.22 22.88
CA PRO A 357 9.22 12.06 23.37
C PRO A 357 8.27 10.90 23.71
N VAL A 358 8.70 9.69 23.40
CA VAL A 358 8.05 8.44 23.77
C VAL A 358 9.08 7.45 24.30
N GLN A 359 8.73 6.69 25.34
CA GLN A 359 9.61 5.64 25.85
C GLN A 359 9.56 4.42 24.94
N ARG A 360 10.67 3.68 24.84
CA ARG A 360 10.77 2.50 23.98
C ARG A 360 9.62 1.50 24.20
N SER A 361 9.30 1.20 25.46
CA SER A 361 8.23 0.29 25.87
C SER A 361 6.86 0.63 25.30
N PHE A 362 6.57 1.91 25.09
CA PHE A 362 5.30 2.41 24.56
C PHE A 362 5.35 2.72 23.07
N SER A 363 6.54 3.05 22.55
CA SER A 363 6.72 3.50 21.17
C SER A 363 6.32 2.45 20.14
N GLU A 364 6.83 1.22 20.26
CA GLU A 364 6.57 0.15 19.30
C GLU A 364 5.09 -0.27 19.29
N PRO A 365 4.43 -0.51 20.45
CA PRO A 365 3.00 -0.79 20.47
C PRO A 365 2.12 0.36 19.97
N LEU A 366 2.60 1.62 20.08
CA LEU A 366 1.84 2.82 19.69
C LEU A 366 2.04 3.18 18.22
N LEU A 367 3.18 2.86 17.62
CA LEU A 367 3.59 3.37 16.30
C LEU A 367 3.84 2.27 15.28
N GLY A 368 4.12 1.03 15.70
CA GLY A 368 4.39 -0.09 14.81
C GLY A 368 5.68 0.07 13.98
N HIS A 369 6.67 0.83 14.47
CA HIS A 369 7.90 1.15 13.73
C HIS A 369 9.01 0.07 13.82
N SER A 370 8.70 -1.09 14.40
CA SER A 370 9.69 -2.15 14.58
C SER A 370 9.98 -2.88 13.27
N LEU A 371 11.26 -2.99 12.92
CA LEU A 371 11.70 -3.75 11.75
C LEU A 371 11.68 -5.26 11.99
N GLN A 372 11.67 -5.68 13.27
CA GLN A 372 11.58 -7.07 13.66
C GLN A 372 10.14 -7.36 14.06
N GLY A 373 9.54 -8.40 13.49
CA GLY A 373 8.21 -8.85 13.88
C GLY A 373 8.17 -9.19 15.37
N SER A 374 7.23 -8.62 16.09
CA SER A 374 6.98 -8.99 17.49
C SER A 374 6.36 -10.39 17.54
N PHE A 375 6.88 -11.24 18.44
CA PHE A 375 6.23 -12.51 18.80
C PHE A 375 5.07 -12.31 19.77
N LEU A 376 4.98 -11.13 20.40
CA LEU A 376 3.88 -10.79 21.29
C LEU A 376 2.69 -10.26 20.49
N PRO A 377 1.45 -10.50 20.95
CA PRO A 377 0.28 -9.93 20.33
C PRO A 377 0.33 -8.39 20.33
N PHE A 378 -0.16 -7.79 19.26
CA PHE A 378 -0.25 -6.35 19.13
C PHE A 378 -1.23 -5.77 20.16
N SER A 379 -0.94 -4.55 20.62
CA SER A 379 -1.79 -3.84 21.57
C SER A 379 -3.15 -3.48 20.97
N THR A 380 -4.15 -3.27 21.81
CA THR A 380 -5.48 -2.80 21.38
C THR A 380 -5.41 -1.51 20.57
N ALA A 381 -4.52 -0.59 20.94
CA ALA A 381 -4.32 0.68 20.25
C ALA A 381 -3.94 0.51 18.78
N SER A 382 -3.24 -0.58 18.43
CA SER A 382 -2.88 -0.86 17.04
C SER A 382 -4.09 -1.08 16.12
N LEU A 383 -5.22 -1.51 16.69
CA LEU A 383 -6.48 -1.78 15.99
C LEU A 383 -7.24 -0.51 15.61
N PHE A 384 -6.81 0.65 16.10
CA PHE A 384 -7.46 1.93 15.81
C PHE A 384 -6.60 2.77 14.89
N GLN A 385 -7.26 3.39 13.92
CA GLN A 385 -6.65 4.42 13.06
C GLN A 385 -6.30 5.66 13.88
N ASP A 386 -7.24 6.08 14.73
CA ASP A 386 -7.05 7.16 15.69
C ASP A 386 -6.47 6.57 16.96
N ARG A 387 -5.24 6.98 17.29
CA ARG A 387 -4.54 6.57 18.51
C ARG A 387 -4.43 7.72 19.49
N HIS A 388 -4.33 7.39 20.76
CA HIS A 388 -4.23 8.34 21.85
C HIS A 388 -2.79 8.43 22.37
N TYR A 389 -2.20 9.61 22.27
CA TYR A 389 -0.97 9.97 22.97
C TYR A 389 -1.31 10.78 24.21
N VAL A 390 -0.86 10.32 25.38
CA VAL A 390 -1.14 10.96 26.67
C VAL A 390 0.11 11.68 27.16
N SER A 391 -0.03 12.96 27.51
CA SER A 391 1.06 13.78 28.00
C SER A 391 0.62 14.73 29.11
N SER A 392 1.57 15.51 29.64
CA SER A 392 1.27 16.53 30.66
C SER A 392 0.35 17.62 30.12
N SER A 393 -0.51 18.19 30.97
CA SER A 393 -1.45 19.27 30.61
C SER A 393 -0.84 20.45 29.85
N ASN A 394 0.44 20.76 30.10
CA ASN A 394 1.12 21.91 29.51
C ASN A 394 1.42 21.76 28.01
N THR A 395 1.29 20.55 27.45
CA THR A 395 1.58 20.29 26.03
C THR A 395 0.40 20.60 25.11
N LEU A 396 -0.82 20.81 25.64
CA LEU A 396 -2.03 21.04 24.83
C LEU A 396 -1.82 22.12 23.76
N LYS A 397 -1.16 23.23 24.12
CA LYS A 397 -0.88 24.36 23.21
C LYS A 397 -0.08 24.01 21.95
N HIS A 398 0.60 22.86 21.94
CA HIS A 398 1.41 22.38 20.83
C HIS A 398 0.64 21.47 19.88
N PHE A 399 -0.51 20.94 20.28
CA PHE A 399 -1.28 19.97 19.52
C PHE A 399 -2.54 20.60 18.94
N LYS A 400 -2.37 21.40 17.89
CA LYS A 400 -3.49 21.94 17.10
C LYS A 400 -3.87 20.96 16.00
N THR A 401 -5.13 21.01 15.56
CA THR A 401 -5.63 20.18 14.46
C THR A 401 -4.77 20.35 13.21
N GLY A 402 -4.40 19.23 12.59
CA GLY A 402 -3.55 19.20 11.42
C GLY A 402 -2.05 19.35 11.70
N THR A 403 -1.61 19.59 12.94
CA THR A 403 -0.17 19.65 13.28
C THR A 403 0.50 18.31 12.98
N LEU A 404 1.72 18.34 12.43
CA LEU A 404 2.55 17.15 12.26
C LEU A 404 3.21 16.78 13.59
N ILE A 405 3.12 15.52 14.00
CA ILE A 405 3.74 15.03 15.22
C ILE A 405 4.84 14.03 14.87
N PHE A 406 6.08 14.32 15.29
CA PHE A 406 7.22 13.42 15.19
C PHE A 406 7.47 12.76 16.54
N PHE A 407 7.63 11.44 16.54
CA PHE A 407 7.89 10.67 17.75
C PHE A 407 9.39 10.41 17.90
N TYR A 408 9.96 10.94 18.98
CA TYR A 408 11.33 10.69 19.39
C TYR A 408 11.39 9.56 20.41
N GLU A 409 12.09 8.46 20.08
CA GLU A 409 12.29 7.36 21.01
C GLU A 409 13.42 7.70 21.99
N SER A 410 13.04 7.91 23.26
CA SER A 410 13.97 8.39 24.29
C SER A 410 15.05 7.37 24.67
N THR A 411 16.24 7.82 25.06
CA THR A 411 17.35 6.98 25.57
C THR A 411 16.98 6.10 26.78
N LYS A 412 15.94 6.50 27.54
CA LYS A 412 15.50 5.76 28.74
C LYS A 412 15.05 4.35 28.36
N GLN A 413 15.42 3.38 29.18
CA GLN A 413 15.10 1.95 28.98
C GLN A 413 15.60 1.40 27.62
N LYS A 414 16.84 1.77 27.23
CA LYS A 414 17.51 1.30 26.00
C LYS A 414 16.80 1.73 24.70
N GLY A 415 16.18 2.91 24.67
CA GLY A 415 15.64 3.45 23.41
C GLY A 415 16.71 3.91 22.43
N ARG A 416 16.33 4.02 21.16
CA ARG A 416 17.22 4.24 20.02
C ARG A 416 17.84 5.64 19.96
N CYS A 417 17.22 6.65 20.59
CA CYS A 417 17.66 8.05 20.54
C CYS A 417 17.47 8.66 19.14
N GLU A 418 16.34 8.37 18.50
CA GLU A 418 16.06 8.75 17.11
C GLU A 418 14.59 9.14 16.96
N LEU A 419 14.28 9.95 15.94
CA LEU A 419 12.90 10.05 15.44
C LEU A 419 12.56 8.77 14.70
N VAL A 420 11.43 8.15 15.05
CA VAL A 420 11.06 6.83 14.53
C VAL A 420 9.79 6.84 13.69
N ALA A 421 8.90 7.82 13.90
CA ALA A 421 7.66 7.93 13.14
C ALA A 421 7.18 9.38 13.04
N ILE A 422 6.34 9.64 12.05
CA ILE A 422 5.57 10.87 11.87
C ILE A 422 4.08 10.53 11.81
N ALA A 423 3.22 11.40 12.32
CA ALA A 423 1.77 11.28 12.21
C ALA A 423 1.09 12.67 12.14
N ARG A 424 -0.25 12.66 12.08
CA ARG A 424 -1.08 13.88 12.07
C ARG A 424 -1.92 13.99 13.32
N VAL A 425 -1.96 15.17 13.92
CA VAL A 425 -2.90 15.49 15.01
C VAL A 425 -4.31 15.70 14.44
N ARG A 426 -5.28 14.93 14.94
CA ARG A 426 -6.72 15.08 14.65
C ARG A 426 -7.38 16.08 15.59
N GLN A 427 -7.09 15.95 16.88
CA GLN A 427 -7.58 16.83 17.93
C GLN A 427 -6.78 16.64 19.21
N ALA A 428 -6.84 17.60 20.13
CA ALA A 428 -6.28 17.45 21.47
C ALA A 428 -7.15 18.13 22.51
N TYR A 429 -7.27 17.52 23.69
CA TYR A 429 -8.08 18.03 24.79
C TYR A 429 -7.51 17.64 26.16
N LEU A 430 -7.96 18.33 27.20
CA LEU A 430 -7.60 17.99 28.59
C LEU A 430 -8.63 17.05 29.19
N LYS A 431 -8.16 16.05 29.92
CA LYS A 431 -9.02 15.12 30.65
C LYS A 431 -8.47 14.86 32.06
N PRO A 432 -9.32 14.89 33.11
CA PRO A 432 -8.91 14.51 34.46
C PRO A 432 -8.45 13.06 34.51
N THR A 433 -7.36 12.77 35.23
CA THR A 433 -6.81 11.41 35.38
C THR A 433 -7.84 10.43 35.92
N GLU A 434 -8.70 10.86 36.84
CA GLU A 434 -9.77 10.05 37.45
C GLU A 434 -10.86 9.63 36.45
N SER A 435 -10.99 10.35 35.33
CA SER A 435 -11.98 10.06 34.28
C SER A 435 -11.41 9.23 33.12
N LEU A 436 -10.11 8.88 33.17
CA LEU A 436 -9.45 8.03 32.19
C LEU A 436 -9.67 6.57 32.56
N ASP A 437 -10.82 6.04 32.15
CA ASP A 437 -11.14 4.62 32.25
C ASP A 437 -10.51 3.80 31.10
N ASN A 438 -10.54 2.48 31.23
CA ASN A 438 -10.00 1.56 30.22
C ASN A 438 -10.66 1.76 28.84
N LYS A 439 -11.93 2.20 28.80
CA LYS A 439 -12.62 2.51 27.55
C LYS A 439 -12.04 3.74 26.84
N THR A 440 -11.76 4.80 27.58
CA THR A 440 -11.07 5.99 27.03
C THR A 440 -9.65 5.66 26.57
N LEU A 441 -8.98 4.76 27.30
CA LEU A 441 -7.61 4.35 27.05
C LEU A 441 -7.48 3.20 26.04
N GLU A 442 -8.58 2.69 25.48
CA GLU A 442 -8.55 1.57 24.54
C GLU A 442 -7.68 1.85 23.30
N GLN A 443 -7.66 3.13 22.88
CA GLN A 443 -6.85 3.67 21.77
C GLN A 443 -5.44 4.11 22.21
N SER A 444 -5.10 3.97 23.48
CA SER A 444 -3.80 4.28 24.07
C SER A 444 -3.03 3.00 24.37
N VAL A 445 -1.71 3.10 24.44
CA VAL A 445 -0.85 2.03 24.97
C VAL A 445 -0.72 2.06 26.49
N LEU A 446 -1.30 3.08 27.12
CA LEU A 446 -1.35 3.22 28.57
C LEU A 446 -2.65 2.65 29.10
N ASP A 447 -2.55 2.00 30.24
CA ASP A 447 -3.65 1.57 31.09
C ASP A 447 -3.73 2.45 32.36
N THR A 448 -4.76 2.22 33.16
CA THR A 448 -4.97 2.95 34.42
C THR A 448 -3.79 2.82 35.40
N GLY A 449 -3.04 1.72 35.38
CA GLY A 449 -1.85 1.51 36.22
C GLY A 449 -0.63 2.32 35.76
N SER A 450 -0.41 2.41 34.44
CA SER A 450 0.73 3.08 33.82
C SER A 450 0.54 4.58 33.64
N LEU A 451 -0.67 5.13 33.81
CA LEU A 451 -0.91 6.58 33.82
C LEU A 451 -0.03 7.34 34.83
N SER A 452 0.29 6.69 35.95
CA SER A 452 1.18 7.22 37.00
C SER A 452 2.59 7.52 36.47
N SER A 453 3.03 6.83 35.41
CA SER A 453 4.32 7.06 34.76
C SER A 453 4.35 8.38 33.96
N ILE A 454 3.19 8.92 33.57
CA ILE A 454 3.07 10.16 32.78
C ILE A 454 2.93 11.38 33.72
N GLY A 455 3.85 11.49 34.68
CA GLY A 455 3.91 12.60 35.62
C GLY A 455 2.76 12.69 36.64
N LYS A 456 2.90 13.58 37.62
CA LYS A 456 1.99 13.67 38.79
C LYS A 456 0.76 14.56 38.59
N SER A 457 0.61 15.21 37.43
CA SER A 457 -0.53 16.12 37.17
C SER A 457 -1.87 15.37 37.21
N LYS A 458 -2.87 15.99 37.85
CA LYS A 458 -4.27 15.53 37.88
C LYS A 458 -4.99 15.69 36.54
N MET A 459 -4.48 16.56 35.67
CA MET A 459 -4.97 16.78 34.31
C MET A 459 -3.94 16.27 33.30
N LYS A 460 -4.40 15.49 32.32
CA LYS A 460 -3.59 15.02 31.20
C LYS A 460 -4.08 15.63 29.90
N THR A 461 -3.16 15.84 28.97
CA THR A 461 -3.50 16.12 27.57
C THR A 461 -3.65 14.79 26.84
N ILE A 462 -4.80 14.59 26.20
CA ILE A 462 -5.04 13.49 25.27
C ILE A 462 -4.92 14.08 23.87
N THR A 463 -3.97 13.57 23.10
CA THR A 463 -3.77 13.93 21.70
C THR A 463 -4.23 12.76 20.85
N VAL A 464 -5.27 12.99 20.05
CA VAL A 464 -5.77 12.02 19.08
C VAL A 464 -5.01 12.24 17.78
N PHE A 465 -4.38 11.20 17.26
CA PHE A 465 -3.57 11.28 16.04
C PHE A 465 -3.80 10.08 15.12
N ASP A 466 -3.61 10.29 13.82
CA ASP A 466 -3.79 9.29 12.77
C ASP A 466 -2.70 9.41 11.69
N ASN A 467 -2.82 8.64 10.61
CA ASN A 467 -1.88 8.64 9.47
C ASN A 467 -0.43 8.47 9.93
N ILE A 468 -0.18 7.40 10.67
CA ILE A 468 1.13 7.06 11.24
C ILE A 468 2.02 6.46 10.15
N PHE A 469 3.19 7.03 9.99
CA PHE A 469 4.23 6.54 9.10
C PHE A 469 5.53 6.32 9.87
N PRO A 470 5.99 5.07 10.03
CA PRO A 470 7.36 4.79 10.41
C PRO A 470 8.33 5.50 9.46
N LEU A 471 9.36 6.14 10.00
CA LEU A 471 10.38 6.77 9.17
C LEU A 471 11.24 5.68 8.54
N PRO A 472 11.39 5.62 7.20
CA PRO A 472 12.19 4.58 6.56
C PRO A 472 13.67 4.69 6.95
N ASN A 473 14.14 5.92 7.20
CA ASN A 473 15.42 6.18 7.85
C ASN A 473 15.16 6.96 9.15
N PRO A 474 15.21 6.31 10.33
CA PRO A 474 15.12 7.02 11.60
C PRO A 474 16.15 8.15 11.70
N VAL A 475 15.76 9.29 12.28
CA VAL A 475 16.63 10.48 12.33
C VAL A 475 17.37 10.54 13.67
N PRO A 476 18.70 10.40 13.70
CA PRO A 476 19.44 10.26 14.94
C PRO A 476 19.57 11.57 15.72
N LEU A 477 19.71 11.47 17.05
CA LEU A 477 19.91 12.61 17.96
C LEU A 477 21.03 13.55 17.51
N LYS A 478 22.14 13.00 17.01
CA LYS A 478 23.28 13.80 16.53
C LYS A 478 22.85 14.77 15.41
N PHE A 479 22.07 14.30 14.45
CA PHE A 479 21.53 15.14 13.39
C PHE A 479 20.53 16.18 13.93
N LEU A 480 19.66 15.80 14.87
CA LEU A 480 18.74 16.74 15.52
C LEU A 480 19.49 17.86 16.25
N GLN A 481 20.64 17.56 16.85
CA GLN A 481 21.50 18.56 17.50
C GLN A 481 22.12 19.52 16.47
N GLU A 482 22.59 19.01 15.33
CA GLU A 482 23.16 19.81 14.24
C GLU A 482 22.15 20.82 13.67
N ILE A 483 20.87 20.44 13.54
CA ILE A 483 19.80 21.34 13.07
C ILE A 483 19.14 22.16 14.20
N GLY A 484 19.65 22.05 15.43
CA GLY A 484 19.24 22.89 16.56
C GLY A 484 17.93 22.51 17.27
N CYS A 485 17.42 21.29 17.11
CA CYS A 485 16.22 20.79 17.82
C CYS A 485 16.48 19.55 18.71
N GLY A 486 17.74 19.18 18.93
CA GLY A 486 18.16 17.98 19.68
C GLY A 486 18.81 18.25 21.04
N LYS A 487 18.63 19.44 21.64
CA LYS A 487 19.22 19.71 22.96
C LYS A 487 18.56 18.80 24.02
N PRO A 488 19.28 18.37 25.07
CA PRO A 488 18.73 17.48 26.08
C PRO A 488 17.42 17.97 26.70
N THR A 489 17.25 19.28 26.87
CA THR A 489 16.03 19.92 27.41
C THR A 489 14.86 19.93 26.43
N ASP A 490 15.14 19.90 25.13
CA ASP A 490 14.10 19.98 24.08
C ASP A 490 13.39 18.65 23.87
N LEU A 491 14.00 17.53 24.30
CA LEU A 491 13.45 16.18 24.12
C LEU A 491 12.88 15.59 25.44
N ILE A 492 12.72 16.42 26.47
CA ILE A 492 12.06 16.02 27.74
C ILE A 492 10.53 16.10 27.62
N THR A 493 10.03 17.04 26.82
CA THR A 493 8.61 17.29 26.59
C THR A 493 8.36 17.65 25.14
N THR A 494 7.10 17.75 24.73
CA THR A 494 6.74 18.15 23.36
C THR A 494 7.26 19.56 23.06
N LYS A 495 7.96 19.72 21.93
CA LYS A 495 8.47 21.01 21.46
C LYS A 495 8.09 21.26 20.00
N PRO A 496 7.68 22.49 19.65
CA PRO A 496 7.52 22.88 18.25
C PRO A 496 8.87 22.99 17.56
N ILE A 497 8.90 22.68 16.26
CA ILE A 497 10.07 22.86 15.40
C ILE A 497 9.76 23.89 14.31
N SER A 498 10.81 24.52 13.80
CA SER A 498 10.72 25.46 12.68
C SER A 498 10.53 24.76 11.33
N ASP A 499 10.07 25.49 10.32
CA ASP A 499 9.94 24.98 8.95
C ASP A 499 11.27 24.46 8.39
N TYR A 500 12.37 25.16 8.69
CA TYR A 500 13.71 24.72 8.31
C TYR A 500 14.07 23.35 8.92
N GLN A 501 13.77 23.16 10.21
CA GLN A 501 14.01 21.89 10.90
C GLN A 501 13.13 20.77 10.35
N LEU A 502 11.84 21.07 10.11
CA LEU A 502 10.91 20.13 9.48
C LEU A 502 11.44 19.67 8.11
N GLU A 503 11.85 20.59 7.25
CA GLU A 503 12.37 20.25 5.93
C GLU A 503 13.62 19.35 6.03
N LYS A 504 14.56 19.69 6.92
CA LYS A 504 15.77 18.88 7.13
C LYS A 504 15.47 17.49 7.67
N ILE A 505 14.51 17.36 8.59
CA ILE A 505 14.07 16.05 9.10
C ILE A 505 13.43 15.23 7.98
N LEU A 506 12.55 15.82 7.18
CA LEU A 506 11.90 15.11 6.06
C LEU A 506 12.91 14.68 4.99
N GLN A 507 13.91 15.51 4.71
CA GLN A 507 15.02 15.17 3.83
C GLN A 507 15.78 13.96 4.37
N GLN A 508 16.26 14.02 5.62
CA GLN A 508 17.02 12.93 6.24
C GLN A 508 16.21 11.63 6.36
N ALA A 509 14.90 11.73 6.63
CA ALA A 509 14.06 10.57 6.86
C ALA A 509 13.68 9.83 5.57
N PHE A 510 13.37 10.56 4.49
CA PHE A 510 12.80 9.99 3.27
C PHE A 510 13.72 10.01 2.04
N GLN A 511 14.90 10.63 2.12
CA GLN A 511 15.88 10.62 1.04
C GLN A 511 17.13 9.86 1.50
N LYS A 512 17.54 8.86 0.72
CA LYS A 512 18.90 8.35 0.74
C LYS A 512 19.67 9.02 -0.39
#